data_AF-A0A8K1ZWX6-F1
#
_entry.id   AF-A0A8K1ZWX6-F1
#
_cell.length_a   1.000
_cell.length_b   1.000
_cell.length_c   1.000
_cell.angle_alpha   90.00
_cell.angle_beta   90.00
_cell.angle_gamma   90.00
#
_symmetry.space_group_name_H-M   'P 1'
#
loop_
_entity.id
_entity.type
_entity.pdbx_description
1 polymer ?
#
loop_
_entity_poly.entity_id
_entity_poly.type
_entity_poly.pdbx_seq_one_letter_code
_entity_poly.pdbx_strand_id
1 'polypeptide(L)'
;MPKTSKTAIEREQRRVAVLQMRTQGKTIREIAEALGISHGTAHNDCLRALAELKEQQRLNAEEYLQLELVRLDTAQAAIAKQVKAGHLGAIDRWLKISAQRCKLLGLEKSPQTQLDFLTALRVLAENGTLPPQIAEIAVQEMNGLKDRVAYAIAPGN
;
A
#
# COMPACT_ATOMS: atom_id res chain seq x y z
N MET A 1 16.26 8.57 -21.94
CA MET A 1 17.43 7.67 -21.80
C MET A 1 18.36 8.23 -20.73
N PRO A 2 18.87 7.41 -19.80
CA PRO A 2 19.87 7.87 -18.83
C PRO A 2 21.10 8.39 -19.57
N LYS A 3 21.67 9.51 -19.11
CA LYS A 3 22.90 10.06 -19.70
C LYS A 3 24.02 9.06 -19.41
N THR A 4 24.59 8.43 -20.43
CA THR A 4 25.71 7.46 -20.33
C THR A 4 27.07 8.16 -20.21
N SER A 5 27.11 9.36 -19.63
CA SER A 5 28.38 10.02 -19.36
C SER A 5 29.11 9.34 -18.21
N LYS A 6 30.43 9.35 -18.22
CA LYS A 6 31.29 8.76 -17.17
C LYS A 6 30.83 9.18 -15.76
N THR A 7 30.59 10.47 -15.57
CA THR A 7 30.15 11.04 -14.28
C THR A 7 28.76 10.56 -13.83
N ALA A 8 27.87 10.26 -14.77
CA ALA A 8 26.56 9.70 -14.45
C ALA A 8 26.67 8.24 -14.00
N ILE A 9 27.53 7.45 -14.65
CA ILE A 9 27.80 6.06 -14.27
C ILE A 9 28.46 5.99 -12.89
N GLU A 10 29.47 6.82 -12.62
CA GLU A 10 30.13 6.88 -11.31
C GLU A 10 29.17 7.24 -10.17
N ARG A 11 28.23 8.17 -10.44
CA ARG A 11 27.19 8.54 -9.48
C ARG A 11 26.27 7.36 -9.18
N GLU A 12 25.90 6.59 -10.19
CA GLU A 12 25.01 5.44 -10.03
C GLU A 12 25.71 4.28 -9.31
N GLN A 13 26.96 3.99 -9.65
CA GLN A 13 27.79 3.03 -8.90
C GLN A 13 27.90 3.41 -7.42
N ARG A 14 28.05 4.71 -7.12
CA ARG A 14 28.08 5.19 -5.74
C ARG A 14 26.75 4.95 -5.01
N ARG A 15 25.61 5.19 -5.66
CA ARG A 15 24.29 4.88 -5.07
C ARG A 15 24.12 3.40 -4.76
N VAL A 16 24.58 2.53 -5.66
CA VAL A 16 24.58 1.08 -5.44
C VAL A 16 25.42 0.73 -4.21
N ALA A 17 26.62 1.30 -4.07
CA ALA A 17 27.47 1.08 -2.90
C ALA A 17 26.83 1.60 -1.60
N VAL A 18 26.19 2.77 -1.62
CA VAL A 18 25.45 3.33 -0.47
C VAL A 18 24.33 2.38 -0.04
N LEU A 19 23.52 1.87 -0.97
CA LEU A 19 22.46 0.90 -0.66
C LEU A 19 23.02 -0.39 -0.06
N GLN A 20 24.07 -0.96 -0.64
CA GLN A 20 24.71 -2.18 -0.12
C GLN A 20 25.18 -2.00 1.32
N MET A 21 25.83 -0.87 1.62
CA MET A 21 26.27 -0.56 2.97
C MET A 21 25.09 -0.33 3.94
N ARG A 22 23.97 0.22 3.47
CA ARG A 22 22.73 0.32 4.27
C ARG A 22 22.12 -1.04 4.58
N THR A 23 22.14 -1.98 3.61
CA THR A 23 21.70 -3.36 3.83
C THR A 23 22.57 -4.08 4.87
N GLN A 24 23.86 -3.72 4.95
CA GLN A 24 24.79 -4.22 5.97
C GLN A 24 24.65 -3.53 7.34
N GLY A 25 23.72 -2.59 7.49
CA GLY A 25 23.44 -1.90 8.76
C GLY A 25 24.28 -0.64 9.03
N LYS A 26 25.18 -0.22 8.12
CA LYS A 26 26.01 0.98 8.33
C LYS A 26 25.19 2.26 8.36
N THR A 27 25.54 3.20 9.23
CA THR A 27 24.94 4.53 9.33
C THR A 27 25.37 5.43 8.15
N ILE A 28 24.61 6.50 7.88
CA ILE A 28 24.94 7.45 6.80
C ILE A 28 26.30 8.11 7.02
N ARG A 29 26.70 8.33 8.28
CA ARG A 29 28.00 8.88 8.64
C ARG A 29 29.14 7.92 8.29
N GLU A 30 29.03 6.65 8.70
CA GLU A 30 30.02 5.62 8.36
C GLU A 30 30.13 5.40 6.85
N ILE A 31 29.01 5.52 6.13
CA ILE A 31 28.98 5.44 4.66
C ILE A 31 29.71 6.63 4.03
N ALA A 32 29.46 7.85 4.53
CA ALA A 32 30.11 9.06 4.05
C ALA A 32 31.64 8.98 4.24
N GLU A 33 32.08 8.53 5.42
CA GLU A 33 33.48 8.29 5.75
C GLU A 33 34.09 7.20 4.86
N ALA A 34 33.42 6.05 4.69
CA ALA A 34 33.91 4.94 3.87
C ALA A 34 34.03 5.28 2.38
N LEU A 35 33.17 6.16 1.87
CA LEU A 35 33.14 6.56 0.45
C LEU A 35 33.89 7.88 0.18
N GLY A 36 34.41 8.55 1.21
CA GLY A 36 35.10 9.84 1.08
C GLY A 36 34.19 10.96 0.54
N ILE A 37 32.90 10.94 0.89
CA ILE A 37 31.91 11.92 0.44
C ILE A 37 31.30 12.67 1.63
N SER A 38 30.61 13.78 1.35
CA SER A 38 29.89 14.51 2.41
C SER A 38 28.71 13.68 2.95
N HIS A 39 28.38 13.87 4.23
CA HIS A 39 27.18 13.28 4.85
C HIS A 39 25.90 13.59 4.05
N GLY A 40 25.75 14.83 3.58
CA GLY A 40 24.61 15.24 2.76
C GLY A 40 24.55 14.50 1.41
N THR A 41 25.70 14.24 0.79
CA THR A 41 25.78 13.44 -0.45
C THR A 41 25.37 12.00 -0.19
N ALA A 42 25.91 11.37 0.85
CA ALA A 42 25.56 9.98 1.23
C ALA A 42 24.06 9.83 1.53
N HIS A 43 23.48 10.79 2.27
CA HIS A 43 22.06 10.81 2.57
C HIS A 43 21.20 10.94 1.30
N ASN A 44 21.54 11.89 0.43
CA ASN A 44 20.79 12.12 -0.82
C ASN A 44 20.90 10.93 -1.77
N ASP A 45 22.06 10.31 -1.89
CA ASP A 45 22.24 9.12 -2.72
C ASP A 45 21.43 7.93 -2.17
N CYS A 46 21.37 7.76 -0.84
CA CYS A 46 20.52 6.75 -0.20
C CYS A 46 19.03 6.98 -0.51
N LEU A 47 18.53 8.20 -0.32
CA LEU A 47 17.12 8.53 -0.59
C LEU A 47 16.76 8.30 -2.06
N ARG A 48 17.65 8.69 -2.97
CA ARG A 48 17.42 8.60 -4.41
C ARG A 48 17.39 7.15 -4.88
N ALA A 49 18.33 6.35 -4.38
CA ALA A 49 18.38 4.92 -4.68
C ALA A 49 17.15 4.18 -4.12
N LEU A 50 16.68 4.54 -2.93
CA LEU A 50 15.42 4.01 -2.38
C LEU A 50 14.19 4.41 -3.21
N ALA A 51 14.13 5.65 -3.68
CA ALA A 51 13.05 6.13 -4.54
C ALA A 51 13.04 5.40 -5.89
N GLU A 52 14.21 5.20 -6.50
CA GLU A 52 14.37 4.45 -7.74
C GLU A 52 13.96 2.98 -7.59
N LEU A 53 14.31 2.31 -6.49
CA LEU A 53 13.85 0.95 -6.20
C LEU A 53 12.33 0.88 -6.02
N LYS A 54 11.72 1.83 -5.30
CA LYS A 54 10.25 1.90 -5.15
C LYS A 54 9.57 2.10 -6.49
N GLU A 55 10.12 2.96 -7.34
CA GLU A 55 9.60 3.20 -8.68
C GLU A 55 9.69 1.95 -9.55
N GLN A 56 10.82 1.25 -9.55
CA GLN A 56 10.98 -0.02 -10.25
C GLN A 56 9.99 -1.07 -9.75
N GLN A 57 9.80 -1.19 -8.43
CA GLN A 57 8.79 -2.07 -7.85
C GLN A 57 7.38 -1.72 -8.33
N ARG A 58 7.04 -0.43 -8.39
CA ARG A 58 5.75 0.04 -8.91
C ARG A 58 5.59 -0.33 -10.38
N LEU A 59 6.57 -0.06 -11.23
CA LEU A 59 6.53 -0.40 -12.65
C LEU A 59 6.37 -1.90 -12.86
N ASN A 60 7.14 -2.73 -12.14
CA ASN A 60 7.01 -4.18 -12.20
C ASN A 60 5.62 -4.67 -11.76
N ALA A 61 5.05 -4.04 -10.72
CA ALA A 61 3.71 -4.35 -10.26
C ALA A 61 2.65 -3.95 -11.30
N GLU A 62 2.82 -2.79 -11.96
CA GLU A 62 1.96 -2.34 -13.06
C GLU A 62 2.06 -3.28 -14.26
N GLU A 63 3.25 -3.70 -14.67
CA GLU A 63 3.45 -4.67 -15.76
C GLU A 63 2.77 -6.01 -15.45
N TYR A 64 2.94 -6.51 -14.22
CA TYR A 64 2.28 -7.73 -13.78
C TYR A 64 0.75 -7.60 -13.78
N LEU A 65 0.24 -6.45 -13.30
CA LEU A 65 -1.19 -6.13 -13.33
C LEU A 65 -1.72 -6.13 -14.78
N GLN A 66 -1.02 -5.49 -15.71
CA GLN A 66 -1.42 -5.47 -17.13
C GLN A 66 -1.42 -6.86 -17.75
N LEU A 67 -0.39 -7.68 -17.48
CA LEU A 67 -0.33 -9.06 -17.97
C LEU A 67 -1.52 -9.88 -17.46
N GLU A 68 -1.87 -9.72 -16.19
CA GLU A 68 -2.99 -10.44 -15.60
C GLU A 68 -4.32 -9.98 -16.19
N LEU A 69 -4.52 -8.69 -16.43
CA LEU A 69 -5.71 -8.18 -17.12
C LEU A 69 -5.87 -8.79 -18.52
N VAL A 70 -4.78 -8.89 -19.29
CA VAL A 70 -4.78 -9.54 -20.62
C VAL A 70 -5.16 -11.02 -20.53
N ARG A 71 -4.68 -11.74 -19.52
CA ARG A 71 -5.05 -13.15 -19.27
C ARG A 71 -6.54 -13.28 -18.95
N LEU A 72 -7.08 -12.38 -18.13
CA LEU A 72 -8.51 -12.37 -17.78
C LEU A 72 -9.38 -12.01 -18.99
N ASP A 73 -8.97 -11.05 -19.83
CA ASP A 73 -9.62 -10.75 -21.11
C ASP A 73 -9.65 -11.99 -22.03
N THR A 74 -8.52 -12.68 -22.14
CA THR A 74 -8.40 -13.91 -22.94
C THR A 74 -9.35 -15.00 -22.43
N ALA A 75 -9.40 -15.19 -21.11
CA ALA A 75 -10.30 -16.16 -20.48
C ALA A 75 -11.78 -15.82 -20.69
N GLN A 76 -12.15 -14.53 -20.59
CA GLN A 76 -13.52 -14.07 -20.87
C GLN A 76 -13.89 -14.29 -22.33
N ALA A 77 -13.01 -13.95 -23.26
CA ALA A 77 -13.23 -14.17 -24.69
C ALA A 77 -13.48 -15.66 -25.00
N ALA A 78 -12.73 -16.56 -24.38
CA ALA A 78 -12.86 -18.01 -24.58
C ALA A 78 -14.25 -18.55 -24.17
N ILE A 79 -14.86 -18.01 -23.12
CA ILE A 79 -16.18 -18.45 -22.63
C ILE A 79 -17.35 -17.61 -23.16
N ALA A 80 -17.08 -16.48 -23.83
CA ALA A 80 -18.08 -15.50 -24.24
C ALA A 80 -19.23 -16.11 -25.06
N LYS A 81 -18.93 -17.04 -25.98
CA LYS A 81 -19.96 -17.71 -26.79
C LYS A 81 -20.92 -18.55 -25.93
N GLN A 82 -20.40 -19.25 -24.92
CA GLN A 82 -21.20 -20.08 -24.01
C GLN A 82 -22.05 -19.22 -23.06
N VAL A 83 -21.49 -18.10 -22.59
CA VAL A 83 -22.24 -17.10 -21.80
C VAL A 83 -23.43 -16.57 -22.59
N LYS A 84 -23.21 -16.15 -23.85
CA LYS A 84 -24.28 -15.68 -24.76
C LYS A 84 -25.34 -16.74 -25.04
N ALA A 85 -24.96 -18.01 -25.01
CA ALA A 85 -25.88 -19.14 -25.17
C ALA A 85 -26.65 -19.51 -23.88
N GLY A 86 -26.46 -18.78 -22.78
CA GLY A 86 -27.17 -19.03 -21.53
C GLY A 86 -26.59 -20.18 -20.70
N HIS A 87 -25.38 -20.64 -20.99
CA HIS A 87 -24.75 -21.71 -20.21
C HIS A 87 -24.41 -21.20 -18.79
N LEU A 88 -25.17 -21.66 -17.80
CA LEU A 88 -25.09 -21.18 -16.41
C LEU A 88 -23.67 -21.30 -15.83
N GLY A 89 -23.00 -22.43 -16.05
CA GLY A 89 -21.62 -22.61 -15.59
C GLY A 89 -20.64 -21.61 -16.23
N ALA A 90 -20.88 -21.15 -17.45
CA ALA A 90 -20.03 -20.17 -18.12
C ALA A 90 -20.33 -18.75 -17.60
N ILE A 91 -21.60 -18.44 -17.32
CA ILE A 91 -22.02 -17.20 -16.65
C ILE A 91 -21.36 -17.08 -15.28
N ASP A 92 -21.37 -18.16 -14.49
CA ASP A 92 -20.70 -18.17 -13.17
C ASP A 92 -19.19 -17.91 -13.28
N ARG A 93 -18.52 -18.52 -14.27
CA ARG A 93 -17.09 -18.25 -14.50
C ARG A 93 -16.85 -16.82 -14.97
N TRP A 94 -17.71 -16.29 -15.83
CA TRP A 94 -17.63 -14.90 -16.28
C TRP A 94 -17.73 -13.93 -15.10
N LEU A 95 -18.69 -14.13 -14.19
CA LEU A 95 -18.84 -13.30 -12.99
C LEU A 95 -17.61 -13.39 -12.08
N LYS A 96 -17.04 -14.59 -11.89
CA LYS A 96 -15.80 -14.77 -11.10
C LYS A 96 -14.59 -14.06 -11.71
N ILE A 97 -14.45 -14.12 -13.03
CA ILE A 97 -13.36 -13.39 -13.72
C ILE A 97 -13.57 -11.88 -13.56
N SER A 98 -14.79 -11.38 -13.77
CA SER A 98 -15.12 -9.96 -13.55
C SER A 98 -14.86 -9.50 -12.12
N ALA A 99 -15.18 -10.33 -11.11
CA ALA A 99 -14.87 -10.02 -9.71
C ALA A 99 -13.35 -9.91 -9.48
N GLN A 100 -12.56 -10.85 -10.01
CA GLN A 100 -11.11 -10.78 -9.92
C GLN A 100 -10.54 -9.52 -10.58
N ARG A 101 -11.10 -9.08 -11.72
CA ARG A 101 -10.71 -7.79 -12.35
C ARG A 101 -11.02 -6.61 -11.44
N CYS A 102 -12.21 -6.56 -10.86
CA CYS A 102 -12.59 -5.49 -9.93
C CYS A 102 -11.64 -5.44 -8.74
N LYS A 103 -11.24 -6.60 -8.19
CA LYS A 103 -10.26 -6.69 -7.12
C LYS A 103 -8.88 -6.18 -7.52
N LEU A 104 -8.37 -6.58 -8.68
CA LEU A 104 -7.07 -6.12 -9.20
C LEU A 104 -7.03 -4.62 -9.50
N LEU A 105 -8.16 -4.05 -9.92
CA LEU A 105 -8.30 -2.62 -10.22
C LEU A 105 -8.72 -1.78 -8.99
N GLY A 106 -8.94 -2.39 -7.83
CA GLY A 106 -9.43 -1.69 -6.64
C GLY A 106 -10.83 -1.09 -6.79
N LEU A 107 -11.65 -1.64 -7.70
CA LEU A 107 -13.04 -1.21 -7.94
C LEU A 107 -14.05 -1.88 -7.00
N GLU A 108 -13.61 -2.85 -6.20
CA GLU A 108 -14.43 -3.33 -5.10
C GLU A 108 -14.67 -2.14 -4.16
N LYS A 109 -15.94 -1.76 -4.00
CA LYS A 109 -16.32 -0.93 -2.87
C LYS A 109 -15.90 -1.71 -1.63
N SER A 110 -15.02 -1.14 -0.82
CA SER A 110 -14.84 -1.62 0.56
C SER A 110 -16.25 -1.82 1.10
N PRO A 111 -16.63 -3.03 1.57
CA PRO A 111 -17.90 -3.18 2.28
C PRO A 111 -17.78 -2.16 3.40
N GLN A 112 -18.62 -1.11 3.33
CA GLN A 112 -18.56 0.11 4.14
C GLN A 112 -17.89 -0.26 5.45
N THR A 113 -16.60 0.05 5.59
CA THR A 113 -15.91 -0.26 6.83
C THR A 113 -16.71 0.53 7.84
N GLN A 114 -17.49 -0.15 8.67
CA GLN A 114 -18.12 0.47 9.83
C GLN A 114 -16.92 0.98 10.61
N LEU A 115 -16.56 2.22 10.35
CA LEU A 115 -15.47 2.86 11.01
C LEU A 115 -15.97 2.96 12.44
N ASP A 116 -15.40 2.12 13.31
CA ASP A 116 -15.72 2.17 14.72
C ASP A 116 -15.57 3.63 15.15
N PHE A 117 -16.60 4.15 15.82
CA PHE A 117 -16.71 5.59 16.12
C PHE A 117 -15.47 6.12 16.84
N LEU A 118 -14.81 5.28 17.65
CA LEU A 118 -13.55 5.64 18.32
C LEU A 118 -12.39 5.81 17.35
N THR A 119 -12.36 5.01 16.28
CA THR A 119 -11.38 5.14 15.20
C THR A 119 -11.62 6.40 14.39
N ALA A 120 -12.88 6.76 14.12
CA ALA A 120 -13.21 8.01 13.46
C ALA A 120 -12.77 9.23 14.28
N LEU A 121 -13.06 9.26 15.58
CA LEU A 121 -12.67 10.35 16.47
C LEU A 121 -11.16 10.55 16.56
N ARG A 122 -10.41 9.45 16.66
CA ARG A 122 -8.93 9.48 16.67
C ARG A 122 -8.36 10.09 15.40
N VAL A 123 -8.86 9.67 14.23
CA VAL A 123 -8.43 10.23 12.93
C VAL A 123 -8.76 11.71 12.81
N LEU A 124 -9.90 12.16 13.33
CA LEU A 124 -10.28 13.57 13.31
C LEU A 124 -9.41 14.43 14.26
N ALA A 125 -9.00 13.87 15.41
CA ALA A 125 -8.08 14.53 16.33
C ALA A 125 -6.65 14.64 15.75
N GLU A 126 -6.15 13.56 15.14
CA GLU A 126 -4.82 13.52 14.49
C GLU A 126 -4.71 14.52 13.34
N ASN A 127 -5.79 14.73 12.60
CA ASN A 127 -5.85 15.70 11.51
C ASN A 127 -6.17 17.13 11.98
N GLY A 128 -6.21 17.39 13.29
CA GLY A 128 -6.48 18.71 13.86
C GLY A 128 -7.88 19.24 13.60
N THR A 129 -8.81 18.39 13.13
CA THR A 129 -10.20 18.76 12.84
C THR A 129 -11.04 18.80 14.12
N LEU A 130 -10.65 18.02 15.13
CA LEU A 130 -11.23 18.03 16.47
C LEU A 130 -10.15 18.35 17.51
N PRO A 131 -10.41 19.25 18.49
CA PRO A 131 -9.50 19.43 19.62
C PRO A 131 -9.27 18.10 20.36
N PRO A 132 -8.02 17.77 20.74
CA PRO A 132 -7.68 16.47 21.33
C PRO A 132 -8.45 16.21 22.64
N GLN A 133 -8.76 17.26 23.40
CA GLN A 133 -9.55 17.14 24.64
C GLN A 133 -10.97 16.62 24.38
N ILE A 134 -11.59 17.03 23.26
CA ILE A 134 -12.95 16.59 22.90
C ILE A 134 -12.93 15.13 22.44
N ALA A 135 -11.87 14.72 21.73
CA ALA A 135 -11.71 13.32 21.32
C ALA A 135 -11.51 12.40 22.53
N GLU A 136 -10.70 12.80 23.50
CA GLU A 136 -10.47 12.05 24.74
C GLU A 136 -11.75 11.89 25.57
N ILE A 137 -12.52 12.96 25.77
CA ILE A 137 -13.82 12.92 26.48
C ILE A 137 -14.78 11.96 25.77
N ALA A 138 -14.90 12.08 24.44
CA ALA A 138 -15.80 11.23 23.67
C ALA A 138 -15.40 9.74 23.71
N VAL A 139 -14.10 9.43 23.76
CA VAL A 139 -13.59 8.06 23.94
C VAL A 139 -13.92 7.52 25.33
N GLN A 140 -13.73 8.32 26.38
CA GLN A 140 -14.03 7.93 27.76
C GLN A 140 -15.52 7.65 27.98
N GLU A 141 -16.39 8.55 27.53
CA GLU A 141 -17.85 8.39 27.62
C GLU A 141 -18.34 7.14 26.87
N MET A 142 -17.82 6.91 25.65
CA MET A 142 -18.14 5.72 24.86
C MET A 142 -17.72 4.42 25.56
N ASN A 143 -16.53 4.38 26.16
CA ASN A 143 -16.08 3.20 26.90
C ASN A 143 -16.94 2.98 28.15
N GLY A 144 -17.25 4.03 28.91
CA GLY A 144 -18.16 3.94 30.06
C GLY A 144 -19.56 3.48 29.67
N LEU A 145 -20.06 3.87 28.49
CA LEU A 145 -21.32 3.38 27.97
C LEU A 145 -21.24 1.90 27.60
N LYS A 146 -20.16 1.46 26.94
CA LYS A 146 -19.93 0.04 26.62
C LYS A 146 -19.92 -0.83 27.88
N ASP A 147 -19.26 -0.38 28.94
CA ASP A 147 -19.19 -1.10 30.21
C ASP A 147 -20.57 -1.21 30.89
N ARG A 148 -21.35 -0.12 30.89
CA ARG A 148 -22.72 -0.11 31.44
C ARG A 148 -23.68 -1.00 30.66
N VAL A 149 -23.56 -1.00 29.34
CA VAL A 149 -24.35 -1.85 28.45
C VAL A 149 -23.96 -3.32 28.66
N ALA A 150 -22.67 -3.63 28.75
CA ALA A 150 -22.18 -4.99 29.05
C ALA A 150 -22.70 -5.49 30.42
N TYR A 151 -22.70 -4.63 31.44
CA TYR A 151 -23.25 -4.96 32.75
C TYR A 151 -24.77 -5.21 32.71
N ALA A 152 -25.53 -4.45 31.92
CA ALA A 152 -26.98 -4.58 31.81
C ALA A 152 -27.43 -5.82 31.01
N ILE A 153 -26.58 -6.34 30.11
CA ILE A 153 -26.88 -7.52 29.27
C ILE A 153 -26.30 -8.82 29.87
N ALA A 154 -25.47 -8.73 30.91
CA ALA A 154 -25.00 -9.89 31.63
C ALA A 154 -26.21 -10.67 32.22
N PRO A 155 -26.41 -11.96 31.89
CA PRO A 155 -27.51 -12.73 32.43
C PRO A 155 -27.37 -12.79 33.96
N GLY A 156 -28.44 -12.40 34.66
CA GLY A 156 -28.46 -12.24 36.11
C GLY A 156 -27.95 -13.46 36.87
N ASN A 157 -27.16 -13.17 37.90
CA ASN A 157 -26.80 -14.10 38.99
C ASN A 157 -28.05 -14.44 39.81
#